data_AF-A0A6H0CYB4-F1
#
_entry.id   AF-A0A6H0CYB4-F1
#
_cell.length_a   1.000
_cell.length_b   1.000
_cell.length_c   1.000
_cell.angle_alpha   90.00
_cell.angle_beta   90.00
_cell.angle_gamma   90.00
#
_symmetry.space_group_name_H-M   'P 1'
#
loop_
_entity.id
_entity.type
_entity.pdbx_description
1 polymer ?
#
loop_
_entity_poly.entity_id
_entity_poly.type
_entity_poly.pdbx_seq_one_letter_code
_entity_poly.pdbx_strand_id
1 'polypeptide(L)' 'MTHRTHTHDTPRDDTGAADTADAAVARRQRFGRLPERIRLQDTVETKPATRPDPARDTYHADEWLIRYCG' A
#
# COMPACT_ATOMS: atom_id res chain seq x y z
N MET A 1 31.69 -5.97 44.91
CA MET A 1 32.02 -5.75 43.49
C MET A 1 31.32 -4.47 43.04
N THR A 2 32.06 -3.38 42.90
CA THR A 2 31.52 -2.08 42.44
C THR A 2 31.84 -1.93 40.95
N HIS A 3 30.81 -2.02 40.11
CA HIS A 3 30.95 -1.77 38.68
C HIS A 3 30.98 -0.25 38.45
N ARG A 4 32.17 0.27 38.15
CA ARG A 4 32.39 1.65 37.72
C ARG A 4 32.01 1.77 36.26
N THR A 5 30.87 2.38 35.97
CA THR A 5 30.48 2.73 34.59
C THR A 5 31.38 3.86 34.12
N HIS A 6 32.39 3.54 33.31
CA HIS A 6 33.13 4.54 32.56
C HIS A 6 32.30 4.92 31.34
N THR A 7 31.70 6.11 31.37
CA THR A 7 31.18 6.77 30.17
C THR A 7 32.37 7.15 29.31
N HIS A 8 32.61 6.41 28.22
CA HIS A 8 33.55 6.83 27.20
C HIS A 8 32.96 8.08 26.51
N ASP A 9 33.56 9.23 26.78
CA ASP A 9 33.32 10.45 26.02
C ASP A 9 34.12 10.35 24.72
N THR A 10 33.51 9.78 23.69
CA THR A 10 34.06 9.81 22.33
C THR A 10 33.97 11.25 21.81
N PRO A 11 35.09 11.86 21.35
CA PRO A 11 35.05 13.19 20.77
C PRO A 11 34.13 13.14 19.55
N ARG A 12 33.03 13.91 19.63
CA ARG A 12 32.08 14.05 18.53
C ARG A 12 32.80 14.78 17.41
N ASP A 13 33.16 14.04 16.36
CA ASP A 13 33.73 14.61 15.15
C ASP A 13 32.63 15.46 14.48
N ASP A 14 32.80 16.79 14.50
CA ASP A 14 31.82 17.77 14.03
C ASP A 14 31.45 17.56 12.55
N THR A 15 32.39 16.97 11.80
CA THR A 15 32.24 16.56 10.40
C THR A 15 31.10 15.54 10.22
N GLY A 16 31.01 14.53 11.10
CA GLY A 16 29.94 13.53 11.05
C GLY A 16 28.58 14.08 11.49
N ALA A 17 28.56 15.16 12.26
CA ALA A 17 27.33 15.86 12.64
C ALA A 17 26.71 16.62 11.46
N ALA A 18 27.53 17.17 10.56
CA ALA A 18 27.06 17.82 9.33
C ALA A 18 26.48 16.81 8.33
N ASP A 19 27.18 15.71 8.07
CA ASP A 19 26.71 14.64 7.19
C ASP A 19 25.39 14.00 7.66
N THR A 20 25.24 13.84 8.98
CA THR A 20 23.99 13.33 9.57
C THR A 20 22.85 14.35 9.50
N ALA A 21 23.14 15.65 9.58
CA ALA A 21 22.16 16.71 9.38
C ALA A 21 21.64 16.73 7.93
N ASP A 22 22.53 16.62 6.94
CA ASP A 22 22.15 16.57 5.52
C ASP A 22 21.34 15.31 5.18
N ALA A 23 21.75 14.15 5.71
CA ALA A 23 20.98 12.92 5.57
C ALA A 23 19.59 13.03 6.24
N ALA A 24 19.49 13.75 7.37
CA ALA A 24 18.23 14.00 8.04
C ALA A 24 17.30 14.94 7.24
N VAL A 25 17.86 15.97 6.61
CA VAL A 25 17.14 16.87 5.69
C VAL A 25 16.62 16.09 4.49
N ALA A 26 17.47 15.29 3.84
CA ALA A 26 17.08 14.47 2.69
C ALA A 26 15.94 13.48 3.04
N ARG A 27 16.01 12.84 4.22
CA ARG A 27 14.94 11.98 4.72
C ARG A 27 13.66 12.76 5.00
N ARG A 28 13.73 13.95 5.61
CA ARG A 28 12.56 14.79 5.89
C ARG A 28 11.90 15.30 4.61
N GLN A 29 12.67 15.58 3.55
CA GLN A 29 12.09 15.95 2.26
C GLN A 29 11.31 14.79 1.61
N ARG A 30 11.77 13.55 1.75
CA ARG A 30 11.10 12.36 1.19
C ARG A 30 9.94 11.83 2.03
N PHE A 31 10.12 11.80 3.35
CA PHE A 31 9.24 11.09 4.28
C PHE A 31 8.74 11.98 5.44
N GLY A 32 8.97 13.30 5.37
CA GLY A 32 8.59 14.24 6.44
C GLY A 32 7.12 14.64 6.42
N ARG A 33 6.34 14.17 5.43
CA ARG A 33 4.90 14.38 5.36
C ARG A 33 4.18 13.04 5.31
N LEU A 34 3.17 12.90 6.16
CA LEU A 34 2.27 11.77 6.11
C LEU A 34 1.44 11.84 4.81
N PRO A 35 1.37 10.75 4.03
CA PRO A 35 0.46 10.66 2.90
C PRO A 35 -0.99 10.90 3.31
N GLU A 36 -1.83 11.24 2.36
CA GLU A 36 -3.27 11.38 2.62
C GLU A 36 -3.86 10.04 3.07
N ARG A 37 -4.90 10.12 3.91
CA ARG A 37 -5.60 8.92 4.39
C ARG A 37 -6.29 8.24 3.21
N ILE A 38 -5.91 7.00 2.96
CA ILE A 38 -6.54 6.14 1.95
C ILE A 38 -7.97 5.81 2.40
N ARG A 39 -8.94 5.89 1.49
CA ARG A 39 -10.32 5.49 1.79
C ARG A 39 -10.38 3.97 1.84
N LEU A 40 -11.23 3.42 2.71
CA LEU A 40 -11.36 1.96 2.84
C LEU A 40 -11.73 1.29 1.51
N GLN A 41 -12.55 1.95 0.69
CA GLN A 41 -12.98 1.44 -0.61
C GLN A 41 -11.81 1.25 -1.59
N ASP A 42 -10.77 2.08 -1.48
CA ASP A 42 -9.60 2.01 -2.36
C ASP A 42 -8.61 0.92 -1.91
N THR A 43 -8.83 0.33 -0.73
CA THR A 43 -8.00 -0.76 -0.19
C THR A 43 -8.50 -2.16 -0.58
N VAL A 44 -9.68 -2.24 -1.21
CA VAL A 44 -10.31 -3.52 -1.56
C VAL A 44 -10.46 -3.65 -3.06
N GLU A 45 -10.17 -4.84 -3.59
CA GLU A 45 -10.43 -5.19 -5.00
C GLU A 45 -11.62 -6.14 -5.07
N THR A 46 -12.61 -5.84 -5.93
CA THR A 46 -13.75 -6.73 -6.15
C THR A 46 -13.47 -7.65 -7.33
N LYS A 47 -13.42 -8.96 -7.06
CA LYS A 47 -13.30 -10.02 -8.07
C LYS A 47 -14.53 -10.94 -7.99
N PRO A 48 -15.10 -11.37 -9.13
CA PRO A 48 -16.19 -12.34 -9.12
C PRO A 48 -15.69 -13.67 -8.54
N ALA A 49 -16.48 -14.28 -7.67
CA ALA A 49 -16.14 -15.55 -7.02
C ALA A 49 -16.07 -16.72 -8.02
N THR A 50 -16.82 -16.64 -9.11
CA THR A 50 -16.86 -17.62 -10.19
C THR A 50 -16.79 -16.93 -11.53
N ARG A 51 -16.32 -17.66 -12.57
CA ARG A 51 -16.42 -17.18 -13.94
C ARG A 51 -17.90 -16.95 -14.29
N PRO A 52 -18.27 -15.77 -14.82
CA PRO A 52 -19.64 -15.54 -15.28
C PRO A 52 -20.06 -16.61 -16.29
N ASP A 53 -21.24 -17.17 -16.11
CA ASP A 53 -21.79 -18.20 -17.01
C ASP A 53 -22.08 -17.57 -18.39
N PRO A 54 -21.44 -18.05 -19.48
CA PRO A 54 -21.68 -17.52 -20.82
C PRO A 54 -23.13 -17.70 -21.29
N ALA A 55 -23.87 -18.69 -20.78
CA ALA A 55 -25.26 -18.91 -21.15
C ALA A 55 -26.22 -17.91 -20.50
N ARG A 56 -25.81 -17.24 -19.42
CA ARG A 56 -26.67 -16.34 -18.64
C ARG A 56 -27.21 -15.18 -19.47
N ASP A 57 -26.37 -14.62 -20.34
CA ASP A 57 -26.72 -13.44 -21.15
C ASP A 57 -27.12 -13.81 -22.60
N THR A 58 -27.12 -15.11 -22.93
CA THR A 58 -27.43 -15.62 -24.29
C THR A 58 -28.92 -15.97 -24.47
N TYR A 59 -29.72 -15.95 -23.41
CA TYR A 59 -31.14 -16.30 -23.51
C TYR A 59 -31.95 -15.25 -24.28
N HIS A 60 -32.58 -15.65 -25.39
CA HIS A 60 -33.47 -14.81 -26.18
C HIS A 60 -34.88 -15.43 -26.23
N ALA A 61 -35.84 -14.78 -25.54
CA ALA A 61 -37.21 -15.31 -25.42
C ALA A 61 -37.92 -15.48 -26.78
N ASP A 62 -37.71 -14.54 -27.70
CA ASP A 62 -38.34 -14.59 -29.02
C ASP A 62 -37.89 -15.79 -29.87
N GLU A 63 -36.62 -16.21 -29.77
CA GLU A 63 -36.12 -17.37 -30.49
C GLU A 63 -36.79 -18.66 -30.00
N TRP A 64 -36.99 -18.78 -28.69
CA TRP A 64 -37.67 -19.91 -28.09
C TRP A 64 -39.14 -19.97 -28.51
N LEU A 65 -39.83 -18.82 -28.52
CA LEU A 65 -41.23 -18.72 -28.96
C LEU A 65 -41.40 -19.11 -30.44
N ILE A 66 -40.53 -18.63 -31.32
CA ILE A 66 -40.57 -18.98 -32.76
C ILE A 66 -40.33 -20.47 -32.96
N ARG A 67 -39.41 -21.09 -32.21
CA ARG A 67 -39.01 -22.48 -32.40
C ARG A 67 -40.01 -23.50 -31.84
N TYR A 68 -40.70 -23.16 -30.74
CA TYR A 68 -41.50 -24.13 -29.99
C TYR A 68 -43.00 -23.80 -29.90
N CYS A 69 -43.43 -22.59 -30.26
CA CYS A 69 -44.83 -22.15 -30.18
C CYS A 69 -45.41 -21.66 -31.51
N GLY A 70 -44.65 -21.74 -32.60
CA GLY A 70 -45.07 -21.40 -33.98
C GLY A 70 -45.67 -22.56 -34.75
#